data_AF-A0A261XZC0-F1
#
_entry.id   AF-A0A261XZC0-F1
#
_cell.length_a   1.000
_cell.length_b   1.000
_cell.length_c   1.000
_cell.angle_alpha   90.00
_cell.angle_beta   90.00
_cell.angle_gamma   90.00
#
_symmetry.space_group_name_H-M   'P 1'
#
loop_
_entity.id
_entity.type
_entity.pdbx_description
1 polymer ?
#
loop_
_entity_poly.entity_id
_entity_poly.type
_entity_poly.pdbx_seq_one_letter_code
_entity_poly.pdbx_strand_id
1 'polypeptide(L)'
;MAQPMEQQAVPTQGFSLQEQQLYQWTQSLAWVDTQIKDYEVAILARQNGSTEDVPMPQEGASQTIQNLEREVDRLKHELLLASQYTASKNRITQSLHDSHVILDTLFPTWHNENTSADEAEEQNLRDLIDERDELVVKALRSWTEVQKLTSELSALEKQVGAQHTQNRTIMSSILKLTNPSPQTTDANAADPSADKFLSQETGELRGARERLAEWKVKVDVASNVIQGLILESGLDWSKDPRLVDILLLCVIVRNNLFTPSSSKSFCHFWQRASPEFQALGQKPAHSNE
;
A
#
# COMPACT_ATOMS: atom_id res chain seq x y z
N MET A 1 -2.61 -25.76 -36.46
CA MET A 1 -1.23 -25.91 -36.97
C MET A 1 -1.13 -25.05 -38.22
N ALA A 2 -0.64 -23.82 -38.08
CA ALA A 2 -0.46 -22.93 -39.22
C ALA A 2 0.80 -23.36 -40.00
N GLN A 3 0.67 -23.60 -41.30
CA GLN A 3 1.82 -23.86 -42.16
C GLN A 3 2.67 -22.57 -42.23
N PRO A 4 4.00 -22.65 -42.04
CA PRO A 4 4.87 -21.50 -42.25
C PRO A 4 4.79 -21.10 -43.73
N MET A 5 4.31 -19.87 -43.99
CA MET A 5 4.27 -19.32 -45.34
C MET A 5 5.70 -19.25 -45.88
N GLU A 6 5.90 -19.97 -46.98
CA GLU A 6 7.13 -20.02 -47.75
C GLU A 6 7.51 -18.59 -48.16
N GLN A 7 8.60 -18.07 -47.57
CA GLN A 7 9.13 -16.75 -47.89
C GLN A 7 9.63 -16.77 -49.34
N GLN A 8 8.80 -16.30 -50.27
CA GLN A 8 9.24 -16.01 -51.63
C GLN A 8 10.28 -14.88 -51.57
N ALA A 9 11.55 -15.24 -51.69
CA ALA A 9 12.64 -14.29 -51.80
C ALA A 9 12.51 -13.52 -53.12
N VAL A 10 11.97 -12.30 -53.04
CA VAL A 10 11.94 -11.36 -54.17
C VAL A 10 13.32 -10.71 -54.31
N PRO A 11 13.93 -10.68 -55.51
CA PRO A 11 15.25 -10.10 -55.71
C PRO A 11 15.20 -8.57 -55.55
N THR A 12 15.73 -8.05 -54.45
CA THR A 12 15.88 -6.61 -54.15
C THR A 12 17.14 -6.00 -54.81
N GLN A 13 17.43 -6.35 -56.07
CA GLN A 13 18.49 -5.67 -56.82
C GLN A 13 17.96 -4.34 -57.36
N GLY A 14 18.18 -3.26 -56.61
CA GLY A 14 17.97 -1.88 -57.09
C GLY A 14 17.37 -0.90 -56.08
N PHE A 15 16.87 -1.36 -54.93
CA PHE A 15 16.27 -0.48 -53.92
C PHE A 15 17.32 0.14 -53.00
N SER A 16 17.16 1.43 -52.70
CA SER A 16 17.90 2.11 -51.64
C SER A 16 17.59 1.49 -50.27
N LEU A 17 18.51 1.65 -49.30
CA LEU A 17 18.35 1.07 -47.96
C LEU A 17 17.02 1.49 -47.29
N GLN A 18 16.60 2.74 -47.51
CA GLN A 18 15.34 3.28 -46.98
C GLN A 18 14.12 2.62 -47.63
N GLU A 19 14.16 2.37 -48.95
CA GLU A 19 13.08 1.67 -49.66
C GLU A 19 12.98 0.20 -49.25
N GLN A 20 14.12 -0.45 -48.98
CA GLN A 20 14.12 -1.82 -48.45
C GLN A 20 13.50 -1.89 -47.06
N GLN A 21 13.82 -0.93 -46.18
CA GLN A 21 13.20 -0.84 -44.86
C GLN A 21 11.70 -0.57 -44.98
N LEU A 22 11.29 0.42 -45.79
CA LEU A 22 9.89 0.75 -45.98
C LEU A 22 9.10 -0.45 -46.53
N TYR A 23 9.69 -1.20 -47.46
CA TYR A 23 9.10 -2.44 -47.98
C TYR A 23 8.94 -3.51 -46.90
N GLN A 24 9.98 -3.79 -46.10
CA GLN A 24 9.89 -4.72 -44.97
C GLN A 24 8.81 -4.31 -43.97
N TRP A 25 8.71 -3.01 -43.66
CA TRP A 25 7.69 -2.48 -42.79
C TRP A 25 6.29 -2.69 -43.36
N THR A 26 6.06 -2.40 -44.64
CA THR A 26 4.76 -2.63 -45.29
C THR A 26 4.36 -4.11 -45.30
N GLN A 27 5.31 -5.03 -45.53
CA GLN A 27 5.05 -6.46 -45.43
C GLN A 27 4.67 -6.88 -44.01
N SER A 28 5.40 -6.38 -43.00
CA SER A 28 5.12 -6.67 -41.60
C SER A 28 3.74 -6.16 -41.18
N LEU A 29 3.33 -4.99 -41.67
CA LEU A 29 2.03 -4.40 -41.39
C LEU A 29 0.90 -5.23 -42.00
N ALA A 30 1.04 -5.64 -43.27
CA ALA A 30 0.07 -6.50 -43.95
C ALA A 30 -0.07 -7.88 -43.28
N TRP A 31 1.04 -8.41 -42.76
CA TRP A 31 1.04 -9.64 -41.98
C TRP A 31 0.25 -9.49 -40.67
N VAL A 32 0.48 -8.41 -39.91
CA VAL A 32 -0.28 -8.12 -38.68
C VAL A 32 -1.77 -7.94 -38.97
N ASP A 33 -2.14 -7.22 -40.03
CA ASP A 33 -3.54 -7.05 -40.43
C ASP A 33 -4.23 -8.38 -40.76
N THR A 34 -3.49 -9.31 -41.37
CA THR A 34 -4.00 -10.65 -41.66
C THR A 34 -4.24 -11.43 -40.36
N GLN A 35 -3.31 -11.35 -39.42
CA GLN A 35 -3.48 -11.97 -38.10
C GLN A 35 -4.68 -11.40 -37.34
N ILE A 36 -4.88 -10.07 -37.36
CA ILE A 36 -6.04 -9.44 -36.72
C ILE A 36 -7.34 -9.99 -37.29
N LYS A 37 -7.47 -10.06 -38.62
CA LYS A 37 -8.67 -10.63 -39.28
C LYS A 37 -8.89 -12.09 -38.92
N ASP A 38 -7.84 -12.90 -38.86
CA ASP A 38 -7.94 -14.30 -38.46
C ASP A 38 -8.45 -14.43 -37.02
N TYR A 39 -7.98 -13.58 -36.10
CA TYR A 39 -8.47 -13.54 -34.72
C TYR A 39 -9.92 -13.07 -34.63
N GLU A 40 -10.32 -12.06 -35.41
CA GLU A 40 -11.71 -11.60 -35.47
C GLU A 40 -12.66 -12.71 -35.93
N VAL A 41 -12.28 -13.45 -36.98
CA VAL A 41 -13.04 -14.60 -37.48
C VAL A 41 -13.11 -15.71 -36.43
N ALA A 42 -12.02 -16.00 -35.73
CA ALA A 42 -11.98 -17.01 -34.67
C ALA A 42 -12.87 -16.64 -33.47
N ILE A 43 -12.93 -15.35 -33.11
CA ILE A 43 -13.81 -14.84 -32.05
C ILE A 43 -15.27 -14.95 -32.46
N LEU A 44 -15.61 -14.56 -33.69
CA LEU A 44 -16.98 -14.68 -34.21
C LEU A 44 -17.43 -16.14 -34.32
N ALA A 45 -16.54 -17.04 -34.74
CA ALA A 45 -16.81 -18.47 -34.78
C ALA A 45 -17.08 -19.06 -33.37
N ARG A 46 -16.35 -18.58 -32.34
CA ARG A 46 -16.60 -18.97 -30.94
C ARG A 46 -17.91 -18.42 -30.40
N GLN A 47 -18.26 -17.17 -30.71
CA GLN A 47 -19.53 -16.59 -30.29
C GLN A 47 -20.73 -17.32 -30.90
N ASN A 48 -20.65 -17.68 -32.19
CA ASN A 48 -21.72 -18.41 -32.86
C ASN A 48 -21.78 -19.90 -32.47
N GLY A 49 -20.65 -20.49 -32.06
CA GLY A 49 -20.56 -21.88 -31.62
C GLY A 49 -20.92 -22.14 -30.15
N SER A 50 -21.10 -21.11 -29.30
CA SER A 50 -21.46 -21.31 -27.89
C SER A 50 -22.98 -21.38 -27.62
N THR A 51 -23.79 -21.48 -28.67
CA THR A 51 -25.26 -21.61 -28.61
C THR A 51 -25.77 -23.05 -28.81
N GLU A 52 -24.90 -24.05 -28.76
CA GLU A 52 -25.32 -25.45 -28.65
C GLU A 52 -25.27 -25.90 -27.19
N ASP A 53 -26.45 -26.03 -26.59
CA ASP A 53 -26.71 -26.58 -25.26
C ASP A 53 -26.03 -27.94 -25.07
N VAL A 54 -24.85 -27.95 -24.46
CA VAL A 54 -24.27 -29.16 -23.86
C VAL A 54 -24.72 -29.20 -22.40
N PRO A 55 -25.62 -30.12 -22.01
CA PRO A 55 -26.03 -30.26 -20.61
C PRO A 55 -24.89 -30.85 -19.80
N MET A 56 -24.16 -30.00 -19.07
CA MET A 56 -23.09 -30.39 -18.16
C MET A 56 -23.59 -30.47 -16.70
N PRO A 57 -23.02 -31.36 -15.87
CA PRO A 57 -23.48 -31.61 -14.50
C PRO A 57 -23.27 -30.39 -13.59
N GLN A 58 -24.35 -29.97 -12.89
CA GLN A 58 -24.48 -28.66 -12.25
C GLN A 58 -23.53 -28.38 -11.06
N GLU A 59 -22.87 -29.38 -10.48
CA GLU A 59 -22.01 -29.17 -9.30
C GLU A 59 -20.53 -28.86 -9.64
N GLY A 60 -20.03 -29.34 -10.78
CA GLY A 60 -18.66 -29.03 -11.24
C GLY A 60 -18.56 -27.68 -11.96
N ALA A 61 -19.64 -27.26 -12.63
CA ALA A 61 -19.69 -26.05 -13.43
C ALA A 61 -19.48 -24.78 -12.60
N SER A 62 -20.01 -24.74 -11.37
CA SER A 62 -19.86 -23.57 -10.48
C SER A 62 -18.40 -23.35 -10.06
N GLN A 63 -17.66 -24.42 -9.79
CA GLN A 63 -16.24 -24.33 -9.42
C GLN A 63 -15.37 -23.96 -10.63
N THR A 64 -15.67 -24.48 -11.81
CA THR A 64 -14.95 -24.10 -13.03
C THR A 64 -15.22 -22.64 -13.42
N ILE A 65 -16.44 -22.16 -13.26
CA ILE A 65 -16.79 -20.75 -13.48
C ILE A 65 -16.04 -19.84 -12.50
N GLN A 66 -16.03 -20.16 -11.21
CA GLN A 66 -15.28 -19.36 -10.23
C GLN A 66 -13.76 -19.38 -10.49
N ASN A 67 -13.20 -20.51 -10.93
CA ASN A 67 -11.78 -20.58 -11.28
C ASN A 67 -11.46 -19.75 -12.54
N LEU A 68 -12.36 -19.75 -13.53
CA LEU A 68 -12.23 -18.92 -14.73
C LEU A 68 -12.38 -17.44 -14.40
N GLU A 69 -13.30 -17.05 -13.51
CA GLU A 69 -13.44 -15.67 -13.05
C GLU A 69 -12.17 -15.16 -12.36
N ARG A 70 -11.60 -15.97 -11.46
CA ARG A 70 -10.32 -15.62 -10.81
C ARG A 70 -9.18 -15.48 -11.81
N GLU A 71 -9.12 -16.36 -12.81
CA GLU A 71 -8.09 -16.29 -13.84
C GLU A 71 -8.26 -15.07 -14.76
N VAL A 72 -9.51 -14.72 -15.10
CA VAL A 72 -9.84 -13.50 -15.84
C VAL A 72 -9.41 -12.26 -15.03
N ASP A 73 -9.70 -12.22 -13.74
CA ASP A 73 -9.29 -11.10 -12.88
C ASP A 73 -7.77 -11.01 -12.72
N ARG A 74 -7.08 -12.16 -12.63
CA ARG A 74 -5.61 -12.24 -12.65
C ARG A 74 -5.04 -11.67 -13.95
N LEU A 75 -5.55 -12.09 -15.10
CA LEU A 75 -5.11 -11.63 -16.42
C LEU A 75 -5.42 -10.15 -16.65
N LYS A 76 -6.57 -9.65 -16.18
CA LYS A 76 -6.89 -8.21 -16.20
C LYS A 76 -5.89 -7.40 -15.38
N HIS A 77 -5.50 -7.90 -14.20
CA HIS A 77 -4.51 -7.23 -13.37
C HIS A 77 -3.14 -7.21 -14.04
N GLU A 78 -2.72 -8.33 -14.62
CA GLU A 78 -1.46 -8.46 -15.37
C GLU A 78 -1.42 -7.51 -16.58
N LEU A 79 -2.52 -7.43 -17.34
CA LEU A 79 -2.67 -6.50 -18.46
C LEU A 79 -2.61 -5.03 -18.00
N LEU A 80 -3.24 -4.71 -16.86
CA LEU A 80 -3.20 -3.36 -16.30
C LEU A 80 -1.77 -2.97 -15.93
N LEU A 81 -1.02 -3.86 -15.28
CA LEU A 81 0.39 -3.63 -14.95
C LEU A 81 1.26 -3.46 -16.22
N ALA A 82 1.08 -4.32 -17.22
CA ALA A 82 1.81 -4.23 -18.49
C ALA A 82 1.50 -2.93 -19.25
N SER A 83 0.24 -2.48 -19.23
CA SER A 83 -0.17 -1.22 -19.85
C SER A 83 0.41 0.00 -19.13
N GLN A 84 0.43 0.00 -17.80
CA GLN A 84 1.06 1.05 -17.00
C GLN A 84 2.57 1.11 -17.24
N TYR A 85 3.24 -0.05 -17.29
CA TYR A 85 4.65 -0.15 -17.60
C TYR A 85 4.97 0.44 -18.98
N THR A 86 4.18 0.06 -19.99
CA THR A 86 4.37 0.56 -21.36
C THR A 86 4.10 2.06 -21.46
N ALA A 87 3.05 2.55 -20.79
CA ALA A 87 2.74 3.98 -20.75
C ALA A 87 3.85 4.79 -20.07
N SER A 88 4.40 4.28 -18.96
CA SER A 88 5.54 4.91 -18.26
C SER A 88 6.79 4.92 -19.14
N LYS A 89 7.13 3.79 -19.77
CA LYS A 89 8.24 3.70 -20.71
C LYS A 89 8.11 4.70 -21.85
N ASN A 90 6.93 4.81 -22.47
CA ASN A 90 6.69 5.76 -23.56
C ASN A 90 6.87 7.22 -23.11
N ARG A 91 6.38 7.56 -21.91
CA ARG A 91 6.59 8.91 -21.34
C ARG A 91 8.06 9.20 -21.06
N ILE A 92 8.83 8.24 -20.57
CA ILE A 92 10.27 8.39 -20.35
C ILE A 92 10.99 8.61 -21.67
N THR A 93 10.71 7.79 -22.69
CA THR A 93 11.30 7.93 -24.03
C THR A 93 10.95 9.29 -24.65
N GLN A 94 9.70 9.72 -24.53
CA GLN A 94 9.27 11.02 -25.03
C GLN A 94 9.96 12.16 -24.29
N SER A 95 10.03 12.10 -22.96
CA SER A 95 10.75 13.10 -22.16
C SER A 95 12.24 13.18 -22.49
N LEU A 96 12.89 12.04 -22.78
CA LEU A 96 14.28 11.98 -23.23
C LEU A 96 14.45 12.62 -24.62
N HIS A 97 13.53 12.32 -25.54
CA HIS A 97 13.53 12.92 -26.87
C HIS A 97 13.33 14.43 -26.80
N ASP A 98 12.34 14.90 -26.04
CA ASP A 98 12.08 16.31 -25.83
C ASP A 98 13.29 17.01 -25.19
N SER A 99 13.93 16.37 -24.19
CA SER A 99 15.15 16.90 -23.57
C SER A 99 16.30 16.99 -24.56
N HIS A 100 16.50 15.98 -25.41
CA HIS A 100 17.51 16.00 -26.46
C HIS A 100 17.27 17.14 -27.46
N VAL A 101 16.02 17.31 -27.93
CA VAL A 101 15.66 18.39 -28.85
C VAL A 101 15.85 19.76 -28.18
N ILE A 102 15.48 19.91 -26.91
CA ILE A 102 15.71 21.16 -26.16
C ILE A 102 17.21 21.44 -26.04
N LEU A 103 18.03 20.45 -25.72
CA LEU A 103 19.47 20.63 -25.62
C LEU A 103 20.10 20.98 -26.97
N ASP A 104 19.70 20.31 -28.04
CA ASP A 104 20.19 20.58 -29.40
C ASP A 104 19.77 21.98 -29.90
N THR A 105 18.57 22.44 -29.53
CA THR A 105 18.08 23.79 -29.89
C THR A 105 18.70 24.91 -29.05
N LEU A 106 18.94 24.67 -27.76
CA LEU A 106 19.55 25.67 -26.86
C LEU A 106 21.07 25.74 -27.01
N PHE A 107 21.71 24.63 -27.38
CA PHE A 107 23.17 24.51 -27.48
C PHE A 107 23.64 23.88 -28.81
N PRO A 108 23.30 24.47 -29.97
CA PRO A 108 23.66 23.92 -31.28
C PRO A 108 25.18 23.91 -31.56
N THR A 109 25.98 24.62 -30.76
CA THR A 109 27.45 24.69 -30.87
C THR A 109 28.17 23.57 -30.11
N TRP A 110 27.47 22.78 -29.27
CA TRP A 110 28.05 21.66 -28.51
C TRP A 110 28.73 20.61 -29.41
N HIS A 111 28.38 20.54 -30.69
CA HIS A 111 28.96 19.59 -31.63
C HIS A 111 30.02 20.15 -32.58
N ASN A 112 30.30 21.46 -32.63
CA ASN A 112 31.10 22.00 -33.74
C ASN A 112 32.27 22.95 -33.44
N GLU A 113 32.49 23.49 -32.24
CA GLU A 113 33.64 24.39 -32.02
C GLU A 113 34.24 24.29 -30.60
N ASN A 114 35.39 23.59 -30.49
CA ASN A 114 36.38 23.53 -29.38
C ASN A 114 36.52 22.18 -28.64
N THR A 115 37.01 21.18 -29.36
CA THR A 115 37.21 19.77 -28.97
C THR A 115 38.07 19.49 -27.72
N SER A 116 38.82 20.43 -27.14
CA SER A 116 39.71 20.12 -25.99
C SER A 116 39.25 20.64 -24.63
N ALA A 117 38.45 21.71 -24.60
CA ALA A 117 37.84 22.21 -23.36
C ALA A 117 36.54 21.47 -23.06
N ASP A 118 35.74 21.19 -24.11
CA ASP A 118 34.50 20.42 -24.00
C ASP A 118 34.73 18.96 -23.60
N GLU A 119 35.81 18.31 -24.06
CA GLU A 119 36.14 16.94 -23.64
C GLU A 119 36.43 16.85 -22.12
N ALA A 120 37.04 17.88 -21.54
CA ALA A 120 37.32 17.92 -20.10
C ALA A 120 36.05 18.17 -19.27
N GLU A 121 35.15 19.01 -19.77
CA GLU A 121 33.84 19.26 -19.13
C GLU A 121 32.90 18.06 -19.28
N GLU A 122 32.91 17.40 -20.45
CA GLU A 122 32.16 16.16 -20.69
C GLU A 122 32.68 15.02 -19.80
N GLN A 123 34.00 14.90 -19.64
CA GLN A 123 34.57 13.90 -18.73
C GLN A 123 34.19 14.18 -17.28
N ASN A 124 34.21 15.46 -16.84
CA ASN A 124 33.76 15.83 -15.50
C ASN A 124 32.26 15.53 -15.29
N LEU A 125 31.42 15.76 -16.30
CA LEU A 125 30.01 15.39 -16.25
C LEU A 125 29.81 13.87 -16.16
N ARG A 126 30.61 13.08 -16.90
CA ARG A 126 30.59 11.61 -16.79
C ARG A 126 31.00 11.14 -15.40
N ASP A 127 32.08 11.71 -14.84
CA ASP A 127 32.55 11.38 -13.51
C ASP A 127 31.47 11.71 -12.44
N LEU A 128 30.77 12.83 -12.56
CA LEU A 128 29.66 13.21 -11.68
C LEU A 128 28.43 12.30 -11.84
N ILE A 129 28.14 11.84 -13.06
CA ILE A 129 27.08 10.87 -13.33
C ILE A 129 27.42 9.51 -12.69
N ASP A 130 28.67 9.07 -12.82
CA ASP A 130 29.15 7.82 -12.24
C ASP A 130 29.12 7.90 -10.69
N GLU A 131 29.53 9.03 -10.11
CA GLU A 131 29.44 9.25 -8.65
C GLU A 131 27.97 9.22 -8.19
N ARG A 132 27.07 9.90 -8.90
CA ARG A 132 25.63 9.86 -8.63
C ARG A 132 25.12 8.43 -8.67
N ASP A 133 25.46 7.67 -9.71
CA ASP A 133 24.97 6.30 -9.89
C ASP A 133 25.51 5.36 -8.81
N GLU A 134 26.77 5.54 -8.40
CA GLU A 134 27.34 4.82 -7.26
C GLU A 134 26.58 5.13 -5.95
N LEU A 135 26.28 6.41 -5.71
CA LEU A 135 25.50 6.83 -4.54
C LEU A 135 24.07 6.28 -4.57
N VAL A 136 23.42 6.26 -5.74
CA VAL A 136 22.08 5.67 -5.91
C VAL A 136 22.12 4.17 -5.62
N VAL A 137 23.13 3.44 -6.09
CA VAL A 137 23.29 2.02 -5.78
C VAL A 137 23.50 1.79 -4.28
N LYS A 138 24.33 2.62 -3.62
CA LYS A 138 24.52 2.55 -2.15
C LYS A 138 23.21 2.83 -1.42
N ALA A 139 22.44 3.83 -1.84
CA ALA A 139 21.15 4.16 -1.27
C ALA A 139 20.15 3.01 -1.44
N LEU A 140 20.04 2.41 -2.62
CA LEU A 140 19.17 1.26 -2.87
C LEU A 140 19.55 0.06 -2.01
N ARG A 141 20.86 -0.23 -1.83
CA ARG A 141 21.30 -1.28 -0.90
C ARG A 141 20.87 -1.01 0.53
N SER A 142 21.10 0.21 1.03
CA SER A 142 20.67 0.60 2.38
C SER A 142 19.15 0.50 2.55
N TRP A 143 18.38 0.85 1.52
CA TRP A 143 16.94 0.71 1.51
C TRP A 143 16.49 -0.75 1.61
N THR A 144 17.12 -1.65 0.85
CA THR A 144 16.83 -3.09 0.93
C THR A 144 17.16 -3.69 2.30
N GLU A 145 18.24 -3.22 2.95
CA GLU A 145 18.58 -3.64 4.31
C GLU A 145 17.54 -3.18 5.32
N VAL A 146 17.10 -1.91 5.25
CA VAL A 146 16.02 -1.38 6.08
C VAL A 146 14.72 -2.14 5.86
N GLN A 147 14.39 -2.46 4.61
CA GLN A 147 13.19 -3.24 4.29
C GLN A 147 13.27 -4.66 4.87
N LYS A 148 14.44 -5.29 4.84
CA LYS A 148 14.64 -6.60 5.48
C LYS A 148 14.47 -6.51 7.00
N LEU A 149 15.12 -5.54 7.64
CA LEU A 149 15.02 -5.35 9.10
C LEU A 149 13.60 -5.03 9.56
N THR A 150 12.85 -4.23 8.81
CA THR A 150 11.44 -3.94 9.12
C THR A 150 10.56 -5.18 8.97
N SER A 151 10.83 -6.03 7.97
CA SER A 151 10.12 -7.30 7.81
C SER A 151 10.41 -8.28 8.96
N GLU A 152 11.67 -8.35 9.42
CA GLU A 152 12.11 -9.16 10.56
C GLU A 152 11.47 -8.66 11.86
N LEU A 153 11.43 -7.34 12.07
CA LEU A 153 10.79 -6.71 13.23
C LEU A 153 9.29 -7.02 13.27
N SER A 154 8.59 -6.86 12.14
CA SER A 154 7.16 -7.21 12.06
C SER A 154 6.91 -8.71 12.31
N ALA A 155 7.81 -9.60 11.87
CA ALA A 155 7.71 -11.02 12.17
C ALA A 155 7.89 -11.30 13.67
N LEU A 156 8.86 -10.64 14.31
CA LEU A 156 9.11 -10.74 15.74
C LEU A 156 7.93 -10.20 16.56
N GLU A 157 7.35 -9.06 16.19
CA GLU A 157 6.16 -8.50 16.85
C GLU A 157 4.98 -9.47 16.82
N LYS A 158 4.75 -10.13 15.67
CA LYS A 158 3.72 -11.18 15.56
C LYS A 158 4.00 -12.37 16.47
N GLN A 159 5.26 -12.79 16.57
CA GLN A 159 5.66 -13.88 17.47
C GLN A 159 5.44 -13.51 18.93
N VAL A 160 5.85 -12.31 19.35
CA VAL A 160 5.63 -11.80 20.72
C VAL A 160 4.14 -11.68 21.02
N GLY A 161 3.34 -11.21 20.07
CA GLY A 161 1.88 -11.17 20.18
C GLY A 161 1.28 -12.57 20.40
N ALA A 162 1.71 -13.56 19.62
CA ALA A 162 1.27 -14.95 19.77
C ALA A 162 1.69 -15.58 21.11
N GLN A 163 2.91 -15.29 21.59
CA GLN A 163 3.35 -15.72 22.91
C GLN A 163 2.53 -15.07 24.03
N HIS A 164 2.20 -13.78 23.92
CA HIS A 164 1.34 -13.12 24.90
C HIS A 164 -0.08 -13.71 24.93
N THR A 165 -0.66 -14.06 23.78
CA THR A 165 -1.98 -14.70 23.76
C THR A 165 -1.93 -16.12 24.34
N GLN A 166 -0.86 -16.87 24.08
CA GLN A 166 -0.62 -18.18 24.70
C GLN A 166 -0.45 -18.05 26.22
N ASN A 167 0.37 -17.12 26.69
CA ASN A 167 0.57 -16.86 28.11
C ASN A 167 -0.74 -16.45 28.81
N ARG A 168 -1.56 -15.61 28.17
CA ARG A 168 -2.91 -15.27 28.67
C ARG A 168 -3.82 -16.50 28.76
N THR A 169 -3.76 -17.38 27.76
CA THR A 169 -4.55 -18.61 27.73
C THR A 169 -4.11 -19.56 28.85
N ILE A 170 -2.80 -19.78 29.01
CA ILE A 170 -2.23 -20.60 30.08
C ILE A 170 -2.61 -20.03 31.45
N MET A 171 -2.46 -18.71 31.65
CA MET A 171 -2.85 -18.05 32.90
C MET A 171 -4.35 -18.23 33.18
N SER A 172 -5.21 -18.12 32.17
CA SER A 172 -6.64 -18.37 32.33
C SER A 172 -6.95 -19.83 32.71
N SER A 173 -6.19 -20.79 32.18
CA SER A 173 -6.32 -22.20 32.54
C SER A 173 -5.81 -22.49 33.95
N ILE A 174 -4.69 -21.88 34.36
CA ILE A 174 -4.18 -21.96 35.74
C ILE A 174 -5.23 -21.41 36.70
N LEU A 175 -5.77 -20.21 36.44
CA LEU A 175 -6.80 -19.62 37.30
C LEU A 175 -8.05 -20.51 37.43
N LYS A 176 -8.46 -21.21 36.36
CA LYS A 176 -9.56 -22.18 36.40
C LYS A 176 -9.24 -23.43 37.21
N LEU A 177 -7.98 -23.88 37.20
CA LEU A 177 -7.52 -25.05 37.96
C LEU A 177 -7.25 -24.71 39.44
N THR A 178 -6.74 -23.52 39.72
CA THR A 178 -6.45 -23.02 41.07
C THR A 178 -7.72 -22.59 41.82
N ASN A 179 -8.71 -22.04 41.09
CA ASN A 179 -10.03 -21.75 41.61
C ASN A 179 -11.06 -22.68 40.94
N PRO A 180 -11.11 -23.97 41.30
CA PRO A 180 -12.23 -24.80 40.87
C PRO A 180 -13.50 -24.13 41.40
N SER A 181 -14.41 -23.79 40.49
CA SER A 181 -15.74 -23.27 40.81
C SER A 181 -16.34 -24.05 41.99
N PRO A 182 -16.95 -23.38 43.00
CA PRO A 182 -17.61 -24.03 44.13
C PRO A 182 -18.95 -24.64 43.70
N GLN A 183 -18.94 -25.46 42.65
CA GLN A 183 -20.09 -26.18 42.12
C GLN A 183 -19.73 -27.66 41.99
N THR A 184 -19.24 -28.26 43.08
CA THR A 184 -19.44 -29.68 43.43
C THR A 184 -18.65 -29.99 44.69
N THR A 185 -19.16 -29.58 45.85
CA THR A 185 -18.97 -30.34 47.09
C THR A 185 -20.05 -29.90 48.06
N ASP A 186 -21.04 -30.77 48.22
CA ASP A 186 -21.78 -30.89 49.46
C ASP A 186 -20.80 -30.99 50.64
N ALA A 187 -21.18 -30.33 51.73
CA ALA A 187 -20.84 -30.61 53.12
C ALA A 187 -19.38 -30.47 53.62
N ASN A 188 -19.22 -29.54 54.57
CA ASN A 188 -18.35 -29.61 55.75
C ASN A 188 -16.82 -29.57 55.54
N ALA A 189 -16.26 -28.36 55.53
CA ALA A 189 -15.12 -27.92 56.36
C ALA A 189 -14.57 -26.60 55.80
N ALA A 190 -15.20 -25.48 56.16
CA ALA A 190 -14.63 -24.16 55.89
C ALA A 190 -13.49 -23.92 56.88
N ASP A 191 -12.25 -24.00 56.39
CA ASP A 191 -11.07 -23.49 57.07
C ASP A 191 -11.09 -21.94 56.97
N PRO A 192 -11.27 -21.20 58.09
CA PRO A 192 -11.41 -19.74 58.08
C PRO A 192 -10.11 -18.99 57.74
N SER A 193 -9.02 -19.70 57.49
CA SER A 193 -7.72 -19.12 57.13
C SER A 193 -7.60 -18.80 55.63
N ALA A 194 -8.13 -19.64 54.73
CA ALA A 194 -8.06 -19.43 53.28
C ALA A 194 -8.94 -18.26 52.80
N ASP A 195 -10.08 -18.04 53.45
CA ASP A 195 -11.03 -16.97 53.11
C ASP A 195 -10.47 -15.57 53.45
N LYS A 196 -9.59 -15.48 54.45
CA LYS A 196 -8.89 -14.24 54.81
C LYS A 196 -7.82 -13.85 53.80
N PHE A 197 -7.09 -14.81 53.23
CA PHE A 197 -6.07 -14.52 52.20
C PHE A 197 -6.71 -14.04 50.89
N LEU A 198 -7.81 -14.67 50.45
CA LEU A 198 -8.56 -14.22 49.26
C LEU A 198 -9.23 -12.84 49.48
N SER A 199 -9.77 -12.58 50.68
CA SER A 199 -10.31 -11.26 51.03
C SER A 199 -9.23 -10.17 51.09
N GLN A 200 -8.00 -10.50 51.46
CA GLN A 200 -6.89 -9.55 51.53
C GLN A 200 -6.33 -9.24 50.13
N GLU A 201 -6.12 -10.26 49.30
CA GLU A 201 -5.62 -10.11 47.92
C GLU A 201 -6.62 -9.35 47.03
N THR A 202 -7.92 -9.61 47.18
CA THR A 202 -8.97 -8.84 46.49
C THR A 202 -9.05 -7.39 46.98
N GLY A 203 -8.74 -7.13 48.26
CA GLY A 203 -8.62 -5.79 48.83
C GLY A 203 -7.44 -5.00 48.24
N GLU A 204 -6.29 -5.64 48.06
CA GLU A 204 -5.10 -5.01 47.45
C GLU A 204 -5.31 -4.71 45.96
N LEU A 205 -5.92 -5.64 45.22
CA LEU A 205 -6.30 -5.44 43.81
C LEU A 205 -7.33 -4.31 43.65
N ARG A 206 -8.29 -4.20 44.58
CA ARG A 206 -9.25 -3.11 44.62
C ARG A 206 -8.58 -1.76 44.90
N GLY A 207 -7.66 -1.72 45.88
CA GLY A 207 -6.88 -0.52 46.16
C GLY A 207 -5.93 -0.11 45.02
N ALA A 208 -5.40 -1.07 44.26
CA ALA A 208 -4.62 -0.78 43.05
C ALA A 208 -5.49 -0.23 41.92
N ARG A 209 -6.72 -0.75 41.77
CA ARG A 209 -7.70 -0.28 40.79
C ARG A 209 -8.22 1.12 41.10
N GLU A 210 -8.48 1.42 42.37
CA GLU A 210 -8.87 2.75 42.83
C GLU A 210 -7.76 3.78 42.58
N ARG A 211 -6.49 3.40 42.85
CA ARG A 211 -5.32 4.22 42.50
C ARG A 211 -5.23 4.46 40.99
N LEU A 212 -5.36 3.42 40.16
CA LEU A 212 -5.36 3.56 38.70
C LEU A 212 -6.47 4.50 38.20
N ALA A 213 -7.66 4.42 38.80
CA ALA A 213 -8.76 5.32 38.47
C ALA A 213 -8.44 6.78 38.85
N GLU A 214 -7.82 7.01 40.00
CA GLU A 214 -7.40 8.34 40.44
C GLU A 214 -6.30 8.92 39.51
N TRP A 215 -5.30 8.12 39.15
CA TRP A 215 -4.25 8.51 38.20
C TRP A 215 -4.83 8.86 36.83
N LYS A 216 -5.82 8.09 36.36
CA LYS A 216 -6.51 8.35 35.10
C LYS A 216 -7.22 9.70 35.12
N VAL A 217 -7.93 10.02 36.19
CA VAL A 217 -8.59 11.33 36.35
C VAL A 217 -7.56 12.46 36.34
N LYS A 218 -6.43 12.31 37.02
CA LYS A 218 -5.36 13.32 37.03
C LYS A 218 -4.76 13.55 35.64
N VAL A 219 -4.53 12.48 34.88
CA VAL A 219 -4.03 12.57 33.50
C VAL A 219 -5.05 13.24 32.57
N ASP A 220 -6.35 12.93 32.71
CA ASP A 220 -7.40 13.57 31.91
C ASP A 220 -7.50 15.08 32.20
N VAL A 221 -7.39 15.48 33.47
CA VAL A 221 -7.39 16.90 33.86
C VAL A 221 -6.16 17.60 33.28
N ALA A 222 -4.96 17.02 33.43
CA ALA A 222 -3.73 17.59 32.88
C ALA A 222 -3.80 17.72 31.35
N SER A 223 -4.33 16.70 30.66
CA SER A 223 -4.53 16.70 29.21
C SER A 223 -5.44 17.83 28.75
N ASN A 224 -6.57 18.04 29.43
CA ASN A 224 -7.51 19.13 29.11
C ASN A 224 -6.90 20.51 29.36
N VAL A 225 -6.12 20.67 30.45
CA VAL A 225 -5.43 21.93 30.74
C VAL A 225 -4.38 22.23 29.67
N ILE A 226 -3.58 21.25 29.26
CA ILE A 226 -2.56 21.42 28.21
C ILE A 226 -3.22 21.76 26.88
N GLN A 227 -4.30 21.07 26.50
CA GLN A 227 -5.06 21.39 25.29
C GLN A 227 -5.62 22.81 25.34
N GLY A 228 -6.23 23.21 26.45
CA GLY A 228 -6.73 24.58 26.65
C GLY A 228 -5.62 25.62 26.52
N LEU A 229 -4.48 25.41 27.19
CA LEU A 229 -3.34 26.31 27.11
C LEU A 229 -2.78 26.43 25.68
N ILE A 230 -2.64 25.33 24.96
CA ILE A 230 -2.14 25.37 23.57
C ILE A 230 -3.13 26.11 22.67
N LEU A 231 -4.42 25.83 22.78
CA LEU A 231 -5.46 26.47 21.96
C LEU A 231 -5.65 27.96 22.29
N GLU A 232 -5.53 28.35 23.56
CA GLU A 232 -5.69 29.74 24.02
C GLU A 232 -4.40 30.56 23.95
N SER A 233 -3.23 29.93 23.77
CA SER A 233 -1.94 30.63 23.69
C SER A 233 -1.75 31.51 22.44
N GLY A 234 -2.63 31.39 21.45
CA GLY A 234 -2.50 32.09 20.16
C GLY A 234 -1.30 31.62 19.34
N LEU A 235 -0.67 30.50 19.71
CA LEU A 235 0.41 29.87 18.94
C LEU A 235 -0.19 29.08 17.77
N ASP A 236 0.40 29.23 16.59
CA ASP A 236 0.09 28.45 15.37
C ASP A 236 0.59 27.00 15.52
N TRP A 237 -0.12 26.21 16.33
CA TRP A 237 0.21 24.82 16.64
C TRP A 237 0.20 23.90 15.41
N SER A 238 -0.45 24.30 14.31
CA SER A 238 -0.49 23.55 13.05
C SER A 238 0.87 23.49 12.33
N LYS A 239 1.79 24.42 12.63
CA LYS A 239 3.10 24.50 11.99
C LYS A 239 4.21 23.81 12.79
N ASP A 240 4.01 23.60 14.09
CA ASP A 240 4.98 22.90 14.94
C ASP A 240 4.57 21.43 15.13
N PRO A 241 5.28 20.47 14.52
CA PRO A 241 4.96 19.06 14.65
C PRO A 241 4.98 18.57 16.12
N ARG A 242 5.76 19.21 17.00
CA ARG A 242 5.82 18.84 18.42
C ARG A 242 4.53 19.18 19.16
N LEU A 243 3.90 20.30 18.83
CA LEU A 243 2.62 20.70 19.43
C LEU A 243 1.48 19.84 18.90
N VAL A 244 1.52 19.49 17.61
CA VAL A 244 0.58 18.53 17.01
C VAL A 244 0.69 17.17 17.69
N ASP A 245 1.90 16.65 17.90
CA ASP A 245 2.13 15.37 18.58
C ASP A 245 1.61 15.39 20.02
N ILE A 246 1.82 16.48 20.76
CA ILE A 246 1.30 16.64 22.13
C ILE A 246 -0.24 16.66 22.12
N LEU A 247 -0.86 17.41 21.20
CA LEU A 247 -2.31 17.48 21.08
C LEU A 247 -2.91 16.11 20.69
N LEU A 248 -2.28 15.40 19.75
CA LEU A 248 -2.69 14.06 19.32
C LEU A 248 -2.53 13.05 20.45
N LEU A 249 -1.43 13.09 21.19
CA LEU A 249 -1.22 12.24 22.37
C LEU A 249 -2.31 12.47 23.42
N CYS A 250 -2.62 13.74 23.70
CA CYS A 250 -3.71 14.13 24.60
C CYS A 250 -5.09 13.58 24.16
N VAL A 251 -5.34 13.47 22.85
CA VAL A 251 -6.56 12.89 22.27
C VAL A 251 -6.53 11.35 22.28
N ILE A 252 -5.38 10.73 21.99
CA ILE A 252 -5.23 9.26 21.94
C ILE A 252 -5.33 8.65 23.34
N VAL A 253 -4.73 9.27 24.35
CA VAL A 253 -4.86 8.86 25.76
C VAL A 253 -6.34 8.84 26.16
N ARG A 254 -7.13 9.81 25.69
CA ARG A 254 -8.58 9.86 25.93
C ARG A 254 -9.35 8.74 25.22
N ASN A 255 -9.01 8.43 23.96
CA ASN A 255 -9.72 7.45 23.14
C ASN A 255 -9.39 5.98 23.48
N ASN A 256 -8.16 5.67 23.90
CA ASN A 256 -7.78 4.31 24.30
C ASN A 256 -8.25 3.94 25.72
N LEU A 257 -8.77 4.91 26.48
CA LEU A 257 -9.18 4.70 27.87
C LEU A 257 -10.72 4.79 28.10
N PHE A 258 -11.56 5.08 27.10
CA PHE A 258 -13.03 5.16 27.28
C PHE A 258 -13.86 4.54 26.15
N THR A 259 -14.98 3.91 26.54
CA THR A 259 -16.05 3.37 25.68
C THR A 259 -16.91 4.50 25.06
N PRO A 260 -17.70 4.22 23.99
CA PRO A 260 -18.07 5.20 22.95
C PRO A 260 -19.20 6.20 23.32
N SER A 261 -19.43 6.50 24.60
CA SER A 261 -20.58 7.30 25.03
C SER A 261 -20.37 8.83 24.99
N SER A 262 -19.14 9.33 24.88
CA SER A 262 -18.84 10.79 24.95
C SER A 262 -18.47 11.44 23.60
N SER A 263 -18.48 10.67 22.51
CA SER A 263 -18.09 11.10 21.16
C SER A 263 -18.99 12.20 20.56
N LYS A 264 -20.30 12.22 20.89
CA LYS A 264 -21.26 13.13 20.26
C LYS A 264 -21.07 14.60 20.63
N SER A 265 -20.70 14.91 21.87
CA SER A 265 -20.49 16.30 22.29
C SER A 265 -19.18 16.90 21.75
N PHE A 266 -18.22 16.04 21.38
CA PHE A 266 -16.91 16.47 20.88
C PHE A 266 -16.92 16.78 19.38
N CYS A 267 -17.68 16.04 18.56
CA CYS A 267 -17.90 16.39 17.15
C CYS A 267 -18.49 17.80 17.00
N HIS A 268 -19.40 18.19 17.90
CA HIS A 268 -19.98 19.53 17.90
C HIS A 268 -18.99 20.63 18.31
N PHE A 269 -18.00 20.34 19.16
CA PHE A 269 -16.98 21.30 19.56
C PHE A 269 -15.96 21.56 18.43
N TRP A 270 -15.48 20.49 17.78
CA TRP A 270 -14.57 20.61 16.63
C TRP A 270 -15.23 21.20 15.38
N GLN A 271 -16.51 20.91 15.13
CA GLN A 271 -17.29 21.58 14.08
C GLN A 271 -17.42 23.10 14.28
N ARG A 272 -17.21 23.58 15.50
CA ARG A 272 -17.31 25.00 15.85
C ARG A 272 -15.95 25.70 15.89
N ALA A 273 -14.86 24.97 16.11
CA ALA A 273 -13.52 25.51 16.30
C ALA A 273 -12.74 25.76 15.00
N SER A 274 -13.13 25.16 13.86
CA SER A 274 -12.48 25.48 12.58
C SER A 274 -13.42 25.27 11.38
N PRO A 275 -13.81 26.32 10.65
CA PRO A 275 -14.54 26.20 9.39
C PRO A 275 -13.72 25.52 8.27
N GLU A 276 -12.40 25.40 8.40
CA GLU A 276 -11.53 24.75 7.41
C GLU A 276 -11.75 23.22 7.35
N PHE A 277 -12.21 22.59 8.44
CA PHE A 277 -12.52 21.15 8.42
C PHE A 277 -13.83 20.81 7.68
N GLN A 278 -14.71 21.79 7.41
CA GLN A 278 -15.88 21.57 6.54
C GLN A 278 -15.49 21.40 5.07
N ALA A 279 -14.39 22.02 4.63
CA ALA A 279 -13.95 21.95 3.24
C ALA A 279 -13.37 20.58 2.86
N LEU A 280 -12.77 19.87 3.81
CA LEU A 280 -12.17 18.54 3.59
C LEU A 280 -13.19 17.38 3.60
N GLY A 281 -14.45 17.63 4.03
CA GLY A 281 -15.50 16.62 4.11
C GLY A 281 -16.49 16.62 2.94
N GLN A 282 -16.48 17.63 2.06
CA GLN A 282 -17.37 17.68 0.90
C GLN A 282 -16.71 17.00 -0.30
N LYS A 283 -17.06 15.73 -0.49
CA LYS A 283 -16.84 14.99 -1.75
C LYS A 283 -17.52 15.79 -2.88
N PRO A 284 -16.84 16.17 -3.97
CA PRO A 284 -17.49 16.87 -5.07
C PRO A 284 -18.55 15.95 -5.67
N ALA A 285 -19.80 16.41 -5.64
CA ALA A 285 -20.86 15.81 -6.43
C ALA A 285 -20.48 15.97 -7.90
N HIS A 286 -20.27 14.85 -8.59
CA HIS A 286 -20.23 14.84 -10.04
C HIS A 286 -21.60 15.33 -10.56
N SER A 287 -21.61 16.57 -11.01
CA SER A 287 -22.61 17.07 -11.95
C SER A 287 -22.37 16.37 -13.29
N ASN A 288 -23.39 15.62 -13.72
CA ASN A 288 -23.55 15.26 -15.13
C ASN A 288 -23.83 16.54 -15.91
N GLU A 289 -22.92 16.89 -16.81
CA GLU A 289 -23.18 17.54 -18.10
C GLU A 289 -22.10 17.07 -19.09
#